data_AF-A0A518C7Q5-F1
#
_entry.id   AF-A0A518C7Q5-F1
#
_cell.length_a   1.000
_cell.length_b   1.000
_cell.length_c   1.000
_cell.angle_alpha   90.00
_cell.angle_beta   90.00
_cell.angle_gamma   90.00
#
_symmetry.space_group_name_H-M   'P 1'
#
loop_
_entity.id
_entity.type
_entity.pdbx_description
1 polymer ?
#
loop_
_entity_poly.entity_id
_entity_poly.type
_entity_poly.pdbx_seq_one_letter_code
_entity_poly.pdbx_strand_id
1 'polypeptide(L)'
;MKTAIIGWGSLLWDDRPKFDQHHGPWYFDGPRLRLEFTRISISRKRALTLVLQEELGAECRAAYTVSKRESLAQAIQDLLVRENATDKEIGVYRPHSDPTELSQAVIPPTIIQWADQTDFDAVVWTGLPNNFRELNERGEDFSHASAITHIESLCAEGKWKAAEYIFRAPDFIDTPLRRELQSLEWFAKLWKDGRDASS
;
A
#
# COMPACT_ATOMS: atom_id res chain seq x y z
N MET A 1 15.24 -8.82 18.46
CA MET A 1 13.81 -8.73 18.10
C MET A 1 13.69 -8.84 16.59
N LYS A 2 12.86 -9.75 16.08
CA LYS A 2 12.61 -10.00 14.66
C LYS A 2 11.29 -9.33 14.26
N THR A 3 11.36 -8.12 13.73
CA THR A 3 10.19 -7.36 13.29
C THR A 3 10.00 -7.48 11.79
N ALA A 4 8.86 -8.01 11.34
CA ALA A 4 8.45 -8.01 9.94
C ALA A 4 7.72 -6.70 9.58
N ILE A 5 8.00 -6.17 8.40
CA ILE A 5 7.27 -5.05 7.79
C ILE A 5 6.56 -5.58 6.55
N ILE A 6 5.24 -5.46 6.49
CA ILE A 6 4.44 -5.87 5.33
C ILE A 6 4.36 -4.72 4.32
N GLY A 7 4.46 -5.03 3.03
CA GLY A 7 4.35 -4.06 1.93
C GLY A 7 3.65 -4.64 0.70
N TRP A 8 2.90 -3.80 -0.01
CA TRP A 8 2.15 -4.18 -1.21
C TRP A 8 2.16 -3.11 -2.31
N GLY A 9 2.72 -1.94 -2.04
CA GLY A 9 2.69 -0.79 -2.94
C GLY A 9 4.06 -0.15 -3.07
N SER A 10 4.13 1.16 -2.86
CA SER A 10 5.35 1.93 -3.14
C SER A 10 6.57 1.49 -2.33
N LEU A 11 6.40 0.84 -1.17
CA LEU A 11 7.49 0.22 -0.41
C LEU A 11 8.33 -0.77 -1.23
N LEU A 12 7.79 -1.32 -2.31
CA LEU A 12 8.44 -2.35 -3.13
C LEU A 12 9.21 -1.81 -4.34
N TRP A 13 9.00 -0.54 -4.72
CA TRP A 13 9.56 0.01 -5.96
C TRP A 13 9.95 1.49 -5.91
N ASP A 14 9.44 2.26 -4.94
CA ASP A 14 9.79 3.67 -4.73
C ASP A 14 10.86 3.75 -3.65
N ASP A 15 12.11 3.58 -4.08
CA ASP A 15 13.30 3.56 -3.22
C ASP A 15 13.47 4.90 -2.48
N ARG A 16 13.60 4.81 -1.16
CA ARG A 16 13.85 5.91 -0.23
C ARG A 16 14.92 5.48 0.77
N PRO A 17 16.20 5.85 0.54
CA PRO A 17 17.34 5.35 1.32
C PRO A 17 17.19 5.46 2.85
N LYS A 18 16.48 6.48 3.36
CA LYS A 18 16.20 6.64 4.80
C LYS A 18 15.40 5.48 5.41
N PHE A 19 14.65 4.73 4.61
CA PHE A 19 13.91 3.54 5.00
C PHE A 19 14.61 2.27 4.48
N ASP A 20 14.97 2.24 3.19
CA ASP A 20 15.42 1.03 2.51
C ASP A 20 16.76 0.47 3.04
N GLN A 21 17.61 1.31 3.63
CA GLN A 21 18.83 0.84 4.29
C GLN A 21 18.56 0.05 5.59
N HIS A 22 17.38 0.19 6.18
CA HIS A 22 17.01 -0.33 7.50
C HIS A 22 16.15 -1.60 7.46
N HIS A 23 16.03 -2.26 6.32
CA HIS A 23 15.44 -3.59 6.21
C HIS A 23 16.25 -4.53 5.30
N GLY A 24 15.93 -5.82 5.35
CA GLY A 24 16.49 -6.86 4.50
C GLY A 24 15.85 -6.90 3.10
N PRO A 25 16.09 -7.96 2.31
CA PRO A 25 15.38 -8.15 1.04
C PRO A 25 13.87 -8.32 1.27
N TRP A 26 13.09 -8.02 0.24
CA TRP A 26 11.65 -8.32 0.21
C TRP A 26 11.41 -9.79 -0.15
N TYR A 27 10.48 -10.41 0.58
CA TYR A 27 9.98 -11.76 0.37
C TYR A 27 8.52 -11.67 -0.09
N PHE A 28 8.15 -12.50 -1.07
CA PHE A 28 6.86 -12.39 -1.78
C PHE A 28 5.83 -13.44 -1.34
N ASP A 29 6.02 -14.03 -0.16
CA ASP A 29 5.19 -15.07 0.46
C ASP A 29 4.52 -14.60 1.76
N GLY A 30 4.26 -13.29 1.86
CA GLY A 30 3.54 -12.67 2.98
C GLY A 30 2.06 -13.02 3.07
N PRO A 31 1.32 -12.36 3.99
CA PRO A 31 -0.10 -12.62 4.20
C PRO A 31 -0.93 -12.24 2.96
N ARG A 32 -2.10 -12.89 2.84
CA ARG A 32 -3.09 -12.48 1.84
C ARG A 32 -3.95 -11.36 2.40
N LEU A 33 -4.01 -10.24 1.70
CA LEU A 33 -4.71 -9.03 2.14
C LEU A 33 -5.68 -8.59 1.05
N ARG A 34 -6.85 -8.07 1.46
CA ARG A 34 -7.79 -7.47 0.52
C ARG A 34 -7.36 -6.04 0.24
N LEU A 35 -6.95 -5.78 -1.00
CA LEU A 35 -6.36 -4.51 -1.42
C LEU A 35 -7.13 -3.91 -2.59
N GLU A 36 -7.25 -2.58 -2.61
CA GLU A 36 -7.73 -1.83 -3.77
C GLU A 36 -7.16 -0.40 -3.79
N PHE A 37 -7.08 0.20 -4.98
CA PHE A 37 -6.66 1.57 -5.23
C PHE A 37 -7.74 2.60 -4.87
N THR A 38 -8.15 2.61 -3.59
CA THR A 38 -9.22 3.50 -3.10
C THR A 38 -8.71 4.75 -2.38
N ARG A 39 -7.39 4.97 -2.28
CA ARG A 39 -6.86 6.18 -1.61
C ARG A 39 -6.29 7.18 -2.60
N ILE A 40 -6.78 8.42 -2.55
CA ILE A 40 -6.20 9.58 -3.24
C ILE A 40 -4.99 10.09 -2.45
N SER A 41 -3.82 10.09 -3.09
CA SER A 41 -2.56 10.55 -2.51
C SER A 41 -2.24 11.99 -2.93
N ILE A 42 -2.26 12.93 -1.97
CA ILE A 42 -1.91 14.34 -2.23
C ILE A 42 -0.45 14.48 -2.69
N SER A 43 0.48 13.80 -2.04
CA SER A 43 1.91 13.85 -2.38
C SER A 43 2.21 13.24 -3.76
N ARG A 44 1.36 12.34 -4.26
CA ARG A 44 1.44 11.79 -5.62
C ARG A 44 0.46 12.45 -6.58
N LYS A 45 0.25 13.77 -6.45
CA LYS A 45 -0.54 14.57 -7.40
C LYS A 45 -1.95 14.00 -7.60
N ARG A 46 -2.56 13.56 -6.49
CA ARG A 46 -3.92 12.99 -6.41
C ARG A 46 -4.10 11.64 -7.14
N ALA A 47 -3.00 10.94 -7.45
CA ALA A 47 -3.04 9.55 -7.92
C ALA A 47 -3.69 8.61 -6.89
N LEU A 48 -4.30 7.54 -7.39
CA LEU A 48 -4.86 6.47 -6.55
C LEU A 48 -3.75 5.53 -6.07
N THR A 49 -3.87 5.09 -4.81
CA THR A 49 -2.88 4.26 -4.11
C THR A 49 -3.58 3.11 -3.38
N LEU A 50 -2.86 1.99 -3.22
CA LEU A 50 -3.35 0.77 -2.58
C LEU A 50 -3.55 0.96 -1.07
N VAL A 51 -4.70 0.52 -0.58
CA VAL A 51 -5.01 0.41 0.85
C VAL A 51 -5.70 -0.91 1.15
N LEU A 52 -5.72 -1.29 2.43
CA LEU A 52 -6.55 -2.38 2.92
C LEU A 52 -8.03 -2.02 2.73
N GLN A 53 -8.78 -2.92 2.12
CA GLN A 53 -10.18 -2.70 1.81
C GLN A 53 -10.96 -4.02 1.82
N GLU A 54 -11.74 -4.24 2.88
CA GLU A 54 -12.42 -5.51 3.09
C GLU A 54 -13.52 -5.76 2.05
N GLU A 55 -14.37 -4.77 1.80
CA GLU A 55 -15.54 -4.97 0.93
C GLU A 55 -15.18 -4.88 -0.55
N LEU A 56 -14.42 -3.86 -0.95
CA LEU A 56 -14.10 -3.57 -2.34
C LEU A 56 -12.79 -4.22 -2.81
N GLY A 57 -11.92 -4.64 -1.88
CA GLY A 57 -10.60 -5.16 -2.18
C GLY A 57 -10.62 -6.55 -2.80
N ALA A 58 -9.61 -6.86 -3.59
CA ALA A 58 -9.32 -8.22 -4.01
C ALA A 58 -8.24 -8.83 -3.14
N GLU A 59 -8.35 -10.13 -2.89
CA GLU A 59 -7.33 -10.88 -2.15
C GLU A 59 -6.04 -10.94 -2.96
N CYS A 60 -5.03 -10.22 -2.49
CA CYS A 60 -3.69 -10.18 -3.08
C CYS A 60 -2.67 -10.67 -2.06
N ARG A 61 -1.62 -11.35 -2.53
CA ARG A 61 -0.50 -11.70 -1.66
C ARG A 61 0.35 -10.46 -1.42
N ALA A 62 0.56 -10.09 -0.17
CA ALA A 62 1.50 -9.02 0.18
C ALA A 62 2.92 -9.56 0.26
N ALA A 63 3.90 -8.65 0.16
CA ALA A 63 5.28 -8.94 0.46
C ALA A 63 5.59 -8.59 1.92
N TYR A 64 6.70 -9.11 2.44
CA TYR A 64 7.25 -8.66 3.71
C TYR A 64 8.77 -8.50 3.63
N THR A 65 9.33 -7.71 4.54
CA THR A 65 10.77 -7.62 4.77
C THR A 65 11.03 -7.68 6.27
N VAL A 66 12.27 -8.00 6.66
CA VAL A 66 12.69 -8.02 8.06
C VAL A 66 13.44 -6.74 8.36
N SER A 67 12.98 -6.00 9.38
CA SER A 67 13.67 -4.80 9.84
C SER A 67 15.05 -5.15 10.39
N LYS A 68 16.04 -4.29 10.10
CA LYS A 68 17.38 -4.33 10.70
C LYS A 68 17.45 -3.55 12.02
N ARG A 69 16.36 -2.90 12.45
CA ARG A 69 16.31 -2.17 13.72
C ARG A 69 16.29 -3.12 14.90
N GLU A 70 16.88 -2.68 16.00
CA GLU A 70 16.94 -3.47 17.24
C GLU A 70 15.62 -3.44 18.03
N SER A 71 14.81 -2.39 17.81
CA SER A 71 13.54 -2.19 18.48
C SER A 71 12.38 -1.99 17.52
N LEU A 72 11.20 -2.47 17.92
CA LEU A 72 9.94 -2.25 17.21
C LEU A 72 9.59 -0.77 17.08
N ALA A 73 9.87 0.05 18.09
CA ALA A 73 9.60 1.48 18.06
C ALA A 73 10.36 2.17 16.90
N GLN A 74 11.61 1.80 16.65
CA GLN A 74 12.37 2.31 15.51
C GLN A 74 11.82 1.84 14.17
N ALA A 75 11.40 0.57 14.06
CA ALA A 75 10.78 0.05 12.83
C ALA A 75 9.45 0.75 12.50
N ILE A 76 8.63 1.02 13.53
CA ILE A 76 7.40 1.83 13.40
C ILE A 76 7.75 3.25 12.95
N GLN A 77 8.73 3.89 13.57
CA GLN A 77 9.15 5.24 13.20
C GLN A 77 9.66 5.35 11.77
N ASP A 78 10.45 4.37 11.31
CA ASP A 78 10.92 4.32 9.92
C ASP A 78 9.73 4.22 8.96
N LEU A 79 8.75 3.35 9.26
CA LEU A 79 7.56 3.17 8.43
C LEU A 79 6.64 4.40 8.42
N LEU A 80 6.44 5.04 9.57
CA LEU A 80 5.69 6.31 9.71
C LEU A 80 6.24 7.39 8.79
N VAL A 81 7.55 7.63 8.87
CA VAL A 81 8.24 8.62 8.04
C VAL A 81 8.19 8.22 6.57
N ARG A 82 8.37 6.93 6.26
CA ARG A 82 8.37 6.42 4.89
C ARG A 82 7.03 6.64 4.18
N GLU A 83 5.94 6.34 4.85
CA GLU A 83 4.59 6.38 4.27
C GLU A 83 3.84 7.70 4.53
N ASN A 84 4.45 8.62 5.28
CA ASN A 84 3.83 9.86 5.75
C ASN A 84 2.49 9.56 6.46
N ALA A 85 2.57 8.61 7.39
CA ALA A 85 1.46 8.11 8.19
C ALA A 85 1.51 8.67 9.61
N THR A 86 0.39 8.59 10.32
CA THR A 86 0.26 8.85 11.75
C THR A 86 0.31 7.54 12.54
N ASP A 87 0.51 7.62 13.86
CA ASP A 87 0.57 6.43 14.73
C ASP A 87 -0.67 5.54 14.62
N LYS A 88 -1.84 6.14 14.37
CA LYS A 88 -3.12 5.43 14.20
C LYS A 88 -3.24 4.69 12.86
N GLU A 89 -2.38 5.03 11.90
CA GLU A 89 -2.33 4.44 10.57
C GLU A 89 -1.19 3.40 10.46
N ILE A 90 -0.56 3.03 11.57
CA ILE A 90 0.36 1.91 11.64
C ILE A 90 -0.27 0.78 12.45
N GLY A 91 -0.48 -0.35 11.79
CA GLY A 91 -0.90 -1.58 12.45
C GLY A 91 0.29 -2.29 13.07
N VAL A 92 0.08 -2.88 14.24
CA VAL A 92 1.09 -3.66 14.96
C VAL A 92 0.42 -4.92 15.50
N TYR A 93 1.02 -6.07 15.18
CA TYR A 93 0.65 -7.36 15.75
C TYR A 93 1.87 -8.01 16.41
N ARG A 94 1.67 -8.65 17.56
CA ARG A 94 2.70 -9.39 18.28
C ARG A 94 2.15 -10.80 18.59
N PRO A 95 2.56 -11.84 17.85
CA PRO A 95 2.03 -13.20 17.98
C PRO A 95 2.08 -13.79 19.40
N HIS A 96 3.02 -13.33 20.23
CA HIS A 96 3.29 -13.87 21.55
C HIS A 96 3.02 -12.88 22.70
N SER A 97 2.35 -11.76 22.42
CA SER A 97 1.95 -10.80 23.46
C SER A 97 0.60 -11.15 24.08
N ASP A 98 0.39 -10.69 25.32
CA ASP A 98 -0.91 -10.79 25.96
C ASP A 98 -1.97 -10.03 25.12
N PRO A 99 -3.15 -10.62 24.86
CA PRO A 99 -4.23 -9.95 24.12
C PRO A 99 -4.64 -8.58 24.66
N THR A 100 -4.37 -8.31 25.94
CA THR A 100 -4.63 -7.02 26.59
C THR A 100 -3.66 -5.91 26.19
N GLU A 101 -2.53 -6.25 25.57
CA GLU A 101 -1.52 -5.31 25.05
C GLU A 101 -1.66 -5.00 23.55
N LEU A 102 -2.71 -5.52 22.89
CA LEU A 102 -2.92 -5.37 21.45
C LEU A 102 -3.31 -3.92 21.07
N SER A 103 -2.84 -3.50 19.89
CA SER A 103 -3.00 -2.13 19.36
C SER A 103 -4.46 -1.74 19.16
N GLN A 104 -4.74 -0.42 19.14
CA GLN A 104 -6.07 0.17 18.96
C GLN A 104 -6.67 -0.02 17.55
N ALA A 105 -5.93 -0.58 16.59
CA ALA A 105 -6.38 -0.79 15.21
C ALA A 105 -6.92 -2.21 14.99
N VAL A 106 -7.96 -2.34 14.17
CA VAL A 106 -8.47 -3.65 13.73
C VAL A 106 -7.38 -4.36 12.93
N ILE A 107 -6.94 -5.51 13.43
CA ILE A 107 -5.91 -6.33 12.79
C ILE A 107 -6.59 -7.26 11.79
N PRO A 108 -6.22 -7.23 10.49
CA PRO A 108 -6.72 -8.21 9.52
C PRO A 108 -6.46 -9.65 10.00
N PRO A 109 -7.48 -10.53 10.05
CA PRO A 109 -7.31 -11.90 10.53
C PRO A 109 -6.24 -12.70 9.78
N THR A 110 -6.03 -12.39 8.51
CA THR A 110 -5.00 -13.04 7.68
C THR A 110 -3.57 -12.66 8.09
N ILE A 111 -3.36 -11.49 8.72
CA ILE A 111 -2.07 -11.13 9.31
C ILE A 111 -1.81 -11.98 10.55
N ILE A 112 -2.82 -12.18 11.41
CA ILE A 112 -2.72 -13.03 12.59
C ILE A 112 -2.36 -14.46 12.18
N GLN A 113 -3.17 -15.05 11.29
CA GLN A 113 -2.96 -16.42 10.80
C GLN A 113 -1.57 -16.63 10.19
N TRP A 114 -1.08 -15.65 9.42
CA TRP A 114 0.23 -15.71 8.80
C TRP A 114 1.34 -15.57 9.84
N ALA A 115 1.25 -14.58 10.73
CA ALA A 115 2.29 -14.27 11.70
C ALA A 115 2.46 -15.39 12.74
N ASP A 116 1.38 -16.05 13.15
CA ASP A 116 1.40 -17.17 14.10
C ASP A 116 2.14 -18.41 13.56
N GLN A 117 2.41 -18.45 12.25
CA GLN A 117 3.16 -19.52 11.59
C GLN A 117 4.64 -19.16 11.38
N THR A 118 5.08 -18.03 11.94
CA THR A 118 6.44 -17.50 11.79
C THR A 118 7.14 -17.36 13.15
N ASP A 119 8.42 -17.04 13.12
CA ASP A 119 9.24 -16.70 14.28
C ASP A 119 9.35 -15.18 14.49
N PHE A 120 8.41 -14.39 13.97
CA PHE A 120 8.42 -12.93 14.14
C PHE A 120 7.93 -12.54 15.54
N ASP A 121 8.73 -11.71 16.23
CA ASP A 121 8.33 -11.12 17.52
C ASP A 121 7.25 -10.05 17.33
N ALA A 122 7.25 -9.39 16.17
CA ALA A 122 6.26 -8.39 15.80
C ALA A 122 6.10 -8.26 14.28
N VAL A 123 4.92 -7.83 13.87
CA VAL A 123 4.56 -7.53 12.50
C VAL A 123 3.97 -6.12 12.44
N VAL A 124 4.47 -5.30 11.53
CA VAL A 124 3.98 -3.94 11.30
C VAL A 124 3.60 -3.72 9.85
N TRP A 125 2.60 -2.87 9.64
CA TRP A 125 2.13 -2.50 8.31
C TRP A 125 1.48 -1.13 8.35
N THR A 126 1.32 -0.53 7.18
CA THR A 126 0.63 0.75 7.03
C THR A 126 -0.85 0.52 6.74
N GLY A 127 -1.73 1.02 7.60
CA GLY A 127 -3.20 0.95 7.50
C GLY A 127 -3.81 2.29 7.08
N LEU A 128 -3.26 2.96 6.06
CA LEU A 128 -3.83 4.21 5.54
C LEU A 128 -5.29 3.99 5.09
N PRO A 129 -6.22 4.92 5.40
CA PRO A 129 -7.64 4.72 5.11
C PRO A 129 -7.95 4.95 3.63
N ASN A 130 -9.06 4.34 3.18
CA ASN A 130 -9.79 4.83 2.01
C ASN A 130 -10.27 6.27 2.31
N ASN A 131 -9.91 7.20 1.43
CA ASN A 131 -10.30 8.61 1.53
C ASN A 131 -10.91 9.12 0.22
N PHE A 132 -11.39 8.20 -0.63
CA PHE A 132 -11.83 8.51 -1.98
C PHE A 132 -12.97 9.53 -1.97
N ARG A 133 -14.02 9.26 -1.19
CA ARG A 133 -15.23 10.11 -1.12
C ARG A 133 -14.90 11.52 -0.66
N GLU A 134 -14.01 11.62 0.32
CA GLU A 134 -13.61 12.86 0.97
C GLU A 134 -12.78 13.74 0.05
N LEU A 135 -11.95 13.13 -0.82
CA LEU A 135 -10.97 13.85 -1.61
C LEU A 135 -11.30 13.98 -3.10
N ASN A 136 -12.19 13.17 -3.65
CA ASN A 136 -12.62 13.34 -5.04
C ASN A 136 -13.47 14.61 -5.20
N GLU A 137 -13.40 15.23 -6.37
CA GLU A 137 -14.04 16.54 -6.61
C GLU A 137 -15.56 16.51 -6.58
N ARG A 138 -16.16 15.32 -6.74
CA ARG A 138 -17.60 15.11 -6.86
C ARG A 138 -18.25 14.64 -5.56
N GLY A 139 -17.47 14.31 -4.53
CA GLY A 139 -17.96 13.76 -3.26
C GLY A 139 -18.62 12.39 -3.39
N GLU A 140 -18.29 11.64 -4.45
CA GLU A 140 -18.91 10.35 -4.77
C GLU A 140 -18.26 9.19 -4.01
N ASP A 141 -19.02 8.14 -3.73
CA ASP A 141 -18.45 6.89 -3.24
C ASP A 141 -17.53 6.25 -4.30
N PHE A 142 -16.62 5.40 -3.82
CA PHE A 142 -15.74 4.67 -4.71
C PHE A 142 -16.54 3.70 -5.60
N SER A 143 -16.31 3.81 -6.89
CA SER A 143 -16.68 2.86 -7.92
C SER A 143 -15.59 2.93 -9.00
N HIS A 144 -15.50 1.94 -9.89
CA HIS A 144 -14.52 2.02 -10.97
C HIS A 144 -14.79 3.22 -11.88
N ALA A 145 -16.07 3.50 -12.17
CA ALA A 145 -16.47 4.66 -12.97
C ALA A 145 -16.06 5.99 -12.32
N SER A 146 -16.30 6.17 -11.01
CA SER A 146 -15.89 7.40 -10.30
C SER A 146 -14.37 7.50 -10.18
N ALA A 147 -13.67 6.37 -9.98
CA ALA A 147 -12.21 6.33 -9.94
C ALA A 147 -11.56 6.70 -11.29
N ILE A 148 -12.10 6.19 -12.40
CA ILE A 148 -11.68 6.54 -13.75
C ILE A 148 -11.94 8.01 -14.02
N THR A 149 -13.15 8.50 -13.72
CA THR A 149 -13.51 9.92 -13.87
C THR A 149 -12.57 10.83 -13.09
N HIS A 150 -12.20 10.45 -11.85
CA HIS A 150 -11.23 11.18 -11.05
C HIS A 150 -9.85 11.21 -11.71
N ILE A 151 -9.35 10.09 -12.24
CA ILE A 151 -8.06 10.06 -12.97
C ILE A 151 -8.12 10.93 -14.23
N GLU A 152 -9.23 10.91 -14.96
CA GLU A 152 -9.45 11.71 -16.17
C GLU A 152 -9.47 13.21 -15.89
N SER A 153 -9.89 13.64 -14.69
CA SER A 153 -9.88 15.06 -14.31
C SER A 153 -8.50 15.58 -13.88
N LEU A 154 -7.54 14.69 -13.59
CA LEU A 154 -6.20 15.09 -13.17
C LEU A 154 -5.46 15.88 -14.26
N CYS A 155 -4.55 16.75 -13.83
CA CYS A 155 -3.57 17.37 -14.72
C CYS A 155 -2.65 16.31 -15.35
N ALA A 156 -1.89 16.69 -16.39
CA ALA A 156 -1.00 15.77 -17.09
C ALA A 156 -0.02 15.04 -16.15
N GLU A 157 0.58 15.76 -15.19
CA GLU A 157 1.46 15.18 -14.17
C GLU A 157 0.71 14.17 -13.28
N GLY A 158 -0.51 14.50 -12.85
CA GLY A 158 -1.34 13.62 -12.02
C GLY A 158 -1.78 12.35 -12.73
N LYS A 159 -2.17 12.46 -14.01
CA LYS A 159 -2.47 11.33 -14.88
C LYS A 159 -1.28 10.39 -15.02
N TRP A 160 -0.10 10.95 -15.26
CA TRP A 160 1.12 10.16 -15.32
C TRP A 160 1.44 9.50 -13.97
N LYS A 161 1.30 10.20 -12.85
CA LYS A 161 1.50 9.63 -11.51
C LYS A 161 0.51 8.50 -11.18
N ALA A 162 -0.74 8.61 -11.65
CA ALA A 162 -1.72 7.54 -11.54
C ALA A 162 -1.29 6.31 -12.35
N ALA A 163 -0.89 6.51 -13.61
CA ALA A 163 -0.37 5.43 -14.45
C ALA A 163 0.89 4.80 -13.84
N GLU A 164 1.87 5.60 -13.41
CA GLU A 164 3.09 5.12 -12.75
C GLU A 164 2.76 4.22 -11.57
N TYR A 165 1.87 4.65 -10.67
CA TYR A 165 1.57 3.88 -9.47
C TYR A 165 0.85 2.56 -9.79
N ILE A 166 -0.09 2.58 -10.74
CA ILE A 166 -0.84 1.38 -11.18
C ILE A 166 0.08 0.39 -11.90
N PHE A 167 0.97 0.86 -12.78
CA PHE A 167 1.83 -0.01 -13.58
C PHE A 167 3.09 -0.48 -12.82
N ARG A 168 3.59 0.29 -11.85
CA ARG A 168 4.71 -0.13 -11.00
C ARG A 168 4.30 -0.99 -9.81
N ALA A 169 3.02 -1.06 -9.46
CA ALA A 169 2.54 -2.02 -8.47
C ALA A 169 2.98 -3.44 -8.89
N PRO A 170 3.48 -4.29 -7.97
CA PRO A 170 3.96 -5.62 -8.33
C PRO A 170 2.90 -6.44 -9.06
N ASP A 171 3.29 -7.31 -9.99
CA ASP A 171 2.34 -8.06 -10.84
C ASP A 171 1.39 -8.98 -10.04
N PHE A 172 1.81 -9.42 -8.84
CA PHE A 172 0.97 -10.22 -7.94
C PHE A 172 -0.11 -9.40 -7.20
N ILE A 173 -0.15 -8.09 -7.39
CA ILE A 173 -1.22 -7.21 -6.94
C ILE A 173 -2.23 -7.02 -8.07
N ASP A 174 -3.14 -7.99 -8.19
CA ASP A 174 -4.16 -8.02 -9.25
C ASP A 174 -5.52 -7.57 -8.71
N THR A 175 -5.77 -6.26 -8.72
CA THR A 175 -7.05 -5.68 -8.27
C THR A 175 -8.01 -5.42 -9.43
N PRO A 176 -9.33 -5.44 -9.20
CA PRO A 176 -10.33 -5.11 -10.21
C PRO A 176 -10.08 -3.76 -10.90
N LEU A 177 -9.85 -2.67 -10.15
CA LEU A 177 -9.58 -1.36 -10.78
C LEU A 177 -8.32 -1.38 -11.64
N ARG A 178 -7.25 -2.06 -11.18
CA ARG A 178 -6.00 -2.18 -11.95
C ARG A 178 -6.25 -2.82 -13.31
N ARG A 179 -6.95 -3.96 -13.35
CA ARG A 179 -7.27 -4.66 -14.61
C ARG A 179 -8.07 -3.77 -15.56
N GLU A 180 -9.06 -3.07 -15.03
CA GLU A 180 -9.88 -2.16 -15.83
C GLU A 180 -9.03 -1.03 -16.42
N LEU A 181 -8.28 -0.30 -15.59
CA LEU A 181 -7.42 0.79 -16.03
C LEU A 181 -6.37 0.33 -17.06
N GLN A 182 -5.73 -0.82 -16.85
CA GLN A 182 -4.73 -1.36 -17.78
C GLN A 182 -5.33 -1.77 -19.13
N SER A 183 -6.62 -2.08 -19.18
CA SER A 183 -7.34 -2.39 -20.43
C SER A 183 -7.72 -1.14 -21.24
N LEU A 184 -7.75 0.04 -20.62
CA LEU A 184 -8.06 1.31 -21.28
C LEU A 184 -6.86 1.78 -22.10
N GLU A 185 -7.04 1.89 -23.42
CA GLU A 185 -5.96 2.27 -24.35
C GLU A 185 -5.31 3.62 -23.97
N TRP A 186 -6.12 4.62 -23.60
CA TRP A 186 -5.63 5.94 -23.22
C TRP A 186 -4.76 5.89 -21.96
N PHE A 187 -5.11 5.04 -20.99
CA PHE A 187 -4.39 4.93 -19.73
C PHE A 187 -3.10 4.13 -19.91
N ALA A 188 -3.15 3.03 -20.66
CA ALA A 188 -1.96 2.27 -21.05
C ALA A 188 -0.97 3.12 -21.85
N LYS A 189 -1.46 4.04 -22.69
CA LYS A 189 -0.63 4.99 -23.42
C LYS A 189 0.12 5.95 -22.51
N LEU A 190 -0.51 6.48 -21.45
CA LEU A 190 0.17 7.36 -20.47
C LEU A 190 1.44 6.74 -19.89
N TRP A 191 1.41 5.43 -19.61
CA TRP A 191 2.57 4.71 -19.08
C TRP A 191 3.67 4.49 -20.13
N LYS A 192 3.30 4.17 -21.37
CA LYS A 192 4.25 3.99 -22.47
C LYS A 192 4.97 5.30 -22.76
N ASP A 193 4.21 6.36 -23.03
CA ASP A 193 4.75 7.68 -23.39
C ASP A 193 5.61 8.27 -22.26
N GLY A 194 5.22 8.05 -21.00
CA GLY A 194 5.96 8.55 -19.84
C GLY A 194 7.29 7.82 -19.57
N ARG A 195 7.42 6.55 -19.96
CA ARG A 195 8.71 5.83 -19.88
C ARG A 195 9.68 6.30 -20.95
N ASP A 196 9.19 6.52 -22.16
CA ASP A 196 10.02 6.96 -23.28
C ASP A 196 10.56 8.38 -23.06
N ALA A 197 9.83 9.25 -22.35
CA ALA A 197 10.29 10.59 -21.98
C ALA A 197 11.30 10.64 -20.82
N SER A 198 11.47 9.53 -20.08
CA SER A 198 12.39 9.42 -18.93
C SER A 198 13.65 8.59 -19.25
N SER A 199 13.77 8.10 -20.49
CA SER A 199 14.86 7.29 -21.02
C SER A 199 15.82 8.15 -21.84
#